data_AF-A0AAV5WSP6-F1
#
_entry.id   AF-A0AAV5WSP6-F1
#
_cell.length_a   1.000
_cell.length_b   1.000
_cell.length_c   1.000
_cell.angle_alpha   90.00
_cell.angle_beta   90.00
_cell.angle_gamma   90.00
#
_symmetry.space_group_name_H-M   'P 1'
#
loop_
_entity.id
_entity.type
_entity.pdbx_description
1 polymer ?
#
loop_
_entity_poly.entity_id
_entity_poly.type
_entity_poly.pdbx_seq_one_letter_code
_entity_poly.pdbx_strand_id
1 'polypeptide(L)'
;MHEFTGLSTSFSSGSICRWCHADYHDMHQCLRACTLSLRTKEDYDEVIESEDELMMEHHGIKYSCLLNTLPGFHTTLSSPPGFFHDVLEGVARKEIHRLQQHLSRRGLTREDLNERLARHDYGRTDDANRPSALSPPTGSTIGNKANQSWLLIRYLLVVAEDYGDANSPEWNPFRLFSLLVESLTKTKYTDLEVDRLEESIEEWISSYVTLYGVEEMISGNGRFKSSITPKHHYLLHYPHHIRMVGPLIHLSTFTYESMHLTGKAKSYITKCFINLPLTISNTYALVCAERRSRPYLEVTPSKPDTVSTSSSPLLSSLSMALPPILPSCKSIDYRGTTFRIRDLIVRSMSGSIPLFSTIESIVHLNNSWHFVGYELLTSARSNITQAFLVKMTNTPAITPITSLYSPFPLALTKNVIGDSIVVLKHGID
;
A
#
# COMPACT_ATOMS: atom_id res chain seq x y z
N MET A 1 -9.76 14.48 11.05
CA MET A 1 -9.87 15.30 9.82
C MET A 1 -11.20 16.02 9.79
N HIS A 2 -12.34 15.33 9.59
CA HIS A 2 -13.68 15.97 9.57
C HIS A 2 -13.94 16.92 10.75
N GLU A 3 -13.70 16.46 11.98
CA GLU A 3 -13.88 17.29 13.17
C GLU A 3 -13.08 18.59 13.07
N PHE A 4 -11.78 18.51 12.80
CA PHE A 4 -10.91 19.67 12.69
C PHE A 4 -11.25 20.60 11.51
N THR A 5 -11.84 20.08 10.44
CA THR A 5 -12.29 20.87 9.28
C THR A 5 -13.75 21.33 9.39
N GLY A 6 -14.39 21.17 10.55
CA GLY A 6 -15.78 21.61 10.75
C GLY A 6 -16.82 20.81 9.96
N LEU A 7 -16.48 19.61 9.50
CA LEU A 7 -17.38 18.72 8.76
C LEU A 7 -18.06 17.69 9.68
N SER A 8 -19.11 17.06 9.16
CA SER A 8 -19.85 16.01 9.86
C SER A 8 -18.95 14.86 10.28
N THR A 9 -19.16 14.39 11.51
CA THR A 9 -18.45 13.24 12.09
C THR A 9 -19.37 12.03 12.23
N SER A 10 -20.59 12.09 11.66
CA SER A 10 -21.41 10.90 11.43
C SER A 10 -20.89 10.22 10.16
N PHE A 11 -20.58 8.92 10.23
CA PHE A 11 -20.08 8.15 9.08
C PHE A 11 -21.08 7.09 8.61
N SER A 12 -22.35 7.28 8.97
CA SER A 12 -23.41 6.31 8.70
C SER A 12 -24.72 6.95 8.22
N SER A 13 -24.72 8.25 7.93
CA SER A 13 -25.89 9.01 7.45
C SER A 13 -25.46 10.38 6.94
N GLY A 14 -26.23 10.95 6.01
CA GLY A 14 -26.07 12.33 5.54
C GLY A 14 -24.88 12.54 4.59
N SER A 15 -24.52 13.81 4.39
CA SER A 15 -23.36 14.19 3.59
C SER A 15 -22.05 13.99 4.37
N ILE A 16 -21.33 12.93 4.02
CA ILE A 16 -20.10 12.53 4.72
C ILE A 16 -18.83 12.66 3.87
N CYS A 17 -18.98 12.82 2.55
CA CYS A 17 -17.83 12.98 1.67
C CYS A 17 -17.28 14.41 1.79
N ARG A 18 -15.96 14.53 1.90
CA ARG A 18 -15.28 15.83 1.98
C ARG A 18 -15.20 16.55 0.64
N TRP A 19 -15.35 15.80 -0.45
CA TRP A 19 -14.97 16.25 -1.79
C TRP A 19 -16.16 16.36 -2.75
N CYS A 20 -17.30 15.74 -2.41
CA CYS A 20 -18.51 15.82 -3.22
C CYS A 20 -19.77 15.92 -2.34
N HIS A 21 -20.89 16.16 -3.01
CA HIS A 21 -22.21 16.29 -2.41
C HIS A 21 -22.97 14.96 -2.26
N ALA A 22 -22.35 13.81 -2.58
CA ALA A 22 -23.01 12.52 -2.46
C ALA A 22 -23.45 12.24 -1.01
N ASP A 23 -24.74 11.92 -0.84
CA ASP A 23 -25.28 11.44 0.43
C ASP A 23 -24.82 10.02 0.69
N TYR A 24 -24.63 9.66 1.97
CA TYR A 24 -24.30 8.30 2.39
C TYR A 24 -25.21 7.24 1.75
N HIS A 25 -26.51 7.53 1.62
CA HIS A 25 -27.47 6.61 1.01
C HIS A 25 -27.26 6.47 -0.49
N ASP A 26 -26.75 7.47 -1.20
CA ASP A 26 -26.60 7.43 -2.66
C ASP A 26 -25.20 6.99 -3.10
N MET A 27 -24.22 6.97 -2.20
CA MET A 27 -22.83 6.60 -2.51
C MET A 27 -22.66 5.25 -3.20
N HIS A 28 -23.59 4.31 -2.98
CA HIS A 28 -23.56 2.98 -3.61
C HIS A 28 -23.92 3.01 -5.11
N GLN A 29 -24.56 4.09 -5.57
CA GLN A 29 -24.91 4.31 -6.98
C GLN A 29 -23.78 5.04 -7.72
N CYS A 30 -22.88 5.69 -6.98
CA CYS A 30 -21.71 6.35 -7.54
C CYS A 30 -20.63 5.31 -7.89
N LEU A 31 -20.59 4.88 -9.15
CA LEU A 31 -19.58 3.95 -9.66
C LEU A 31 -18.54 4.61 -10.56
N ARG A 32 -18.73 5.90 -10.88
CA ARG A 32 -17.92 6.63 -11.85
C ARG A 32 -17.53 8.01 -11.35
N ALA A 33 -16.27 8.38 -11.52
CA ALA A 33 -15.74 9.66 -11.07
C ALA A 33 -16.44 10.84 -11.77
N CYS A 34 -16.74 10.69 -13.06
CA CYS A 34 -17.40 11.72 -13.87
C CYS A 34 -18.85 12.04 -13.45
N THR A 35 -19.48 11.18 -12.64
CA THR A 35 -20.85 11.40 -12.13
C THR A 35 -20.89 12.14 -10.80
N LEU A 36 -19.73 12.43 -10.20
CA LEU A 36 -19.65 13.04 -8.89
C LEU A 36 -19.85 14.55 -8.97
N SER A 37 -20.79 15.07 -8.19
CA SER A 37 -20.95 16.51 -7.97
C SER A 37 -19.93 16.97 -6.92
N LEU A 38 -18.78 17.48 -7.37
CA LEU A 38 -17.69 17.92 -6.50
C LEU A 38 -18.06 19.19 -5.74
N ARG A 39 -17.58 19.30 -4.50
CA ARG A 39 -17.70 20.52 -3.69
C ARG A 39 -16.71 21.55 -4.21
N THR A 40 -17.18 22.77 -4.48
CA THR A 40 -16.29 23.91 -4.77
C THR A 40 -16.04 24.74 -3.51
N LYS A 41 -15.17 25.75 -3.63
CA LYS A 41 -14.98 26.72 -2.54
C LYS A 41 -16.23 27.59 -2.42
N GLU A 42 -16.75 28.00 -3.58
CA GLU A 42 -17.91 28.86 -3.73
C GLU A 42 -19.14 28.21 -3.08
N ASP A 43 -19.42 26.93 -3.39
CA ASP A 43 -20.56 26.21 -2.78
C ASP A 43 -20.43 26.08 -1.25
N TYR A 44 -19.21 25.96 -0.74
CA TYR A 44 -18.97 25.89 0.70
C TYR A 44 -19.18 27.24 1.37
N ASP A 45 -18.63 28.30 0.79
CA ASP A 45 -18.71 29.66 1.31
C ASP A 45 -20.18 30.14 1.31
N GLU A 46 -20.95 29.86 0.26
CA GLU A 46 -22.40 30.18 0.20
C GLU A 46 -23.19 29.50 1.34
N VAL A 47 -22.90 28.24 1.64
CA VAL A 47 -23.57 27.52 2.74
C VAL A 47 -23.21 28.12 4.10
N ILE A 48 -21.94 28.49 4.30
CA ILE A 48 -21.49 29.15 5.54
C ILE A 48 -22.13 30.53 5.71
N GLU A 49 -22.18 31.33 4.63
CA GLU A 49 -22.74 32.69 4.63
C GLU A 49 -24.27 32.70 4.83
N SER A 50 -24.95 31.60 4.51
CA SER A 50 -26.40 31.48 4.74
C SER A 50 -26.79 31.52 6.23
N GLU A 51 -25.87 31.13 7.12
CA GLU A 51 -26.10 30.93 8.56
C GLU A 51 -27.32 30.04 8.89
N ASP A 52 -27.82 29.26 7.92
CA ASP A 52 -28.95 28.35 8.08
C ASP A 52 -28.45 26.97 8.56
N GLU A 53 -28.76 26.64 9.81
CA GLU A 53 -28.37 25.37 10.44
C GLU A 53 -28.84 24.14 9.65
N LEU A 54 -30.02 24.19 9.02
CA LEU A 54 -30.56 23.08 8.23
C LEU A 54 -29.79 22.91 6.92
N MET A 55 -29.41 24.01 6.27
CA MET A 55 -28.58 23.97 5.06
C MET A 55 -27.17 23.47 5.38
N MET A 56 -26.58 23.95 6.48
CA MET A 56 -25.28 23.46 6.93
C MET A 56 -25.32 21.95 7.25
N GLU A 57 -26.34 21.47 7.98
CA GLU A 57 -26.52 20.06 8.28
C GLU A 57 -26.68 19.21 7.01
N HIS A 58 -27.51 19.67 6.06
CA HIS A 58 -27.73 19.00 4.77
C HIS A 58 -26.42 18.86 3.98
N HIS A 59 -25.55 19.87 4.05
CA HIS A 59 -24.22 19.85 3.43
C HIS A 59 -23.15 19.21 4.30
N GLY A 60 -23.50 18.62 5.45
CA GLY A 60 -22.56 17.95 6.35
C GLY A 60 -21.52 18.90 6.94
N ILE A 61 -21.87 20.16 7.15
CA ILE A 61 -21.03 21.20 7.73
C ILE A 61 -21.54 21.50 9.14
N LYS A 62 -20.65 21.45 10.14
CA LYS A 62 -20.96 21.77 11.53
C LYS A 62 -20.59 23.20 11.89
N TYR A 63 -19.50 23.70 11.32
CA TYR A 63 -19.00 25.05 11.54
C TYR A 63 -17.97 25.42 10.47
N SER A 64 -17.74 26.71 10.28
CA SER A 64 -16.70 27.22 9.39
C SER A 64 -15.30 26.82 9.89
N CYS A 65 -14.46 26.26 9.01
CA CYS A 65 -13.11 25.88 9.38
C CYS A 65 -12.20 27.11 9.49
N LEU A 66 -11.64 27.36 10.67
CA LEU A 66 -10.70 28.47 10.90
C LEU A 66 -9.49 28.42 9.95
N LEU A 67 -9.07 27.23 9.52
CA LEU A 67 -7.94 27.11 8.60
C LEU A 67 -8.22 27.62 7.20
N ASN A 68 -9.49 27.79 6.79
CA ASN A 68 -9.82 28.41 5.50
C ASN A 68 -9.31 29.87 5.41
N THR A 69 -8.92 30.48 6.54
CA THR A 69 -8.27 31.79 6.57
C THR A 69 -6.80 31.77 6.15
N LEU A 70 -6.16 30.59 6.11
CA LEU A 70 -4.76 30.45 5.74
C LEU A 70 -4.59 30.50 4.21
N PRO A 71 -3.59 31.24 3.69
CA PRO A 71 -3.28 31.24 2.27
C PRO A 71 -2.97 29.83 1.76
N GLY A 72 -3.65 29.41 0.69
CA GLY A 72 -3.44 28.10 0.07
C GLY A 72 -4.09 26.92 0.77
N PHE A 73 -4.89 27.15 1.82
CA PHE A 73 -5.71 26.12 2.46
C PHE A 73 -7.19 26.35 2.21
N HIS A 74 -7.90 25.29 1.85
CA HIS A 74 -9.36 25.26 1.91
C HIS A 74 -9.87 23.86 2.26
N THR A 75 -10.91 23.78 3.09
CA THR A 75 -11.46 22.50 3.55
C THR A 75 -11.84 21.54 2.43
N THR A 76 -12.37 22.07 1.32
CA THR A 76 -12.79 21.25 0.17
C THR A 76 -11.62 20.78 -0.70
N LEU A 77 -10.43 21.38 -0.59
CA LEU A 77 -9.28 21.12 -1.48
C LEU A 77 -8.08 20.48 -0.76
N SER A 78 -7.79 20.94 0.46
CA SER A 78 -6.52 20.68 1.16
C SER A 78 -6.56 19.47 2.10
N SER A 79 -7.50 18.55 1.85
CA SER A 79 -7.78 17.40 2.72
C SER A 79 -7.78 16.09 1.92
N PRO A 80 -6.65 15.68 1.31
CA PRO A 80 -6.58 14.54 0.41
C PRO A 80 -6.93 13.20 1.10
N PRO A 81 -7.34 12.18 0.33
CA PRO A 81 -7.62 10.85 0.84
C PRO A 81 -6.35 10.17 1.36
N GLY A 82 -6.53 9.17 2.23
CA GLY A 82 -5.43 8.45 2.85
C GLY A 82 -5.40 7.00 2.40
N PHE A 83 -4.48 6.65 1.50
CA PHE A 83 -4.31 5.29 0.96
C PHE A 83 -4.35 4.21 2.06
N PHE A 84 -3.62 4.44 3.15
CA PHE A 84 -3.57 3.51 4.27
C PHE A 84 -4.94 3.25 4.92
N HIS A 85 -5.63 4.31 5.34
CA HIS A 85 -6.88 4.18 6.08
C HIS A 85 -8.04 3.76 5.18
N ASP A 86 -8.07 4.29 3.96
CA ASP A 86 -9.16 4.04 3.03
C ASP A 86 -9.01 2.65 2.42
N VAL A 87 -7.82 2.31 1.93
CA VAL A 87 -7.57 1.06 1.19
C VAL A 87 -7.20 -0.07 2.14
N LEU A 88 -6.08 0.04 2.87
CA LEU A 88 -5.52 -1.09 3.64
C LEU A 88 -6.32 -1.44 4.90
N GLU A 89 -6.85 -0.44 5.61
CA GLU A 89 -7.69 -0.65 6.81
C GLU A 89 -9.19 -0.68 6.49
N GLY A 90 -9.58 -0.16 5.34
CA GLY A 90 -10.97 0.00 4.93
C GLY A 90 -11.44 -1.03 3.94
N VAL A 91 -11.23 -0.73 2.65
CA VAL A 91 -11.70 -1.53 1.51
C VAL A 91 -11.17 -2.96 1.59
N ALA A 92 -9.87 -3.14 1.88
CA ALA A 92 -9.22 -4.45 1.92
C ALA A 92 -9.93 -5.45 2.84
N ARG A 93 -10.50 -4.98 3.96
CA ARG A 93 -11.21 -5.85 4.90
C ARG A 93 -12.43 -6.51 4.26
N LYS A 94 -13.18 -5.76 3.44
CA LYS A 94 -14.36 -6.28 2.74
C LYS A 94 -13.95 -7.21 1.61
N GLU A 95 -12.98 -6.79 0.80
CA GLU A 95 -12.44 -7.58 -0.32
C GLU A 95 -11.93 -8.96 0.15
N ILE A 96 -11.06 -8.97 1.16
CA ILE A 96 -10.52 -10.20 1.76
C ILE A 96 -11.65 -11.09 2.29
N HIS A 97 -12.64 -10.51 2.97
CA HIS A 97 -13.75 -11.26 3.53
C HIS A 97 -14.64 -11.89 2.45
N ARG A 98 -14.93 -11.16 1.36
CA ARG A 98 -15.74 -11.66 0.27
C ARG A 98 -15.05 -12.81 -0.47
N LEU A 99 -13.76 -12.67 -0.77
CA LEU A 99 -12.99 -13.76 -1.38
C LEU A 99 -12.94 -14.99 -0.45
N GLN A 100 -12.74 -14.81 0.85
CA GLN A 100 -12.82 -15.92 1.82
C GLN A 100 -14.14 -16.68 1.77
N GLN A 101 -15.27 -15.96 1.71
CA GLN A 101 -16.59 -16.62 1.61
C GLN A 101 -16.69 -17.46 0.34
N HIS A 102 -16.15 -17.00 -0.79
CA HIS A 102 -16.11 -17.79 -2.02
C HIS A 102 -15.21 -19.01 -1.90
N LEU A 103 -14.00 -18.85 -1.36
CA LEU A 103 -13.07 -19.94 -1.12
C LEU A 103 -13.69 -21.04 -0.27
N SER A 104 -14.40 -20.66 0.81
CA SER A 104 -15.12 -21.61 1.65
C SER A 104 -16.24 -22.35 0.92
N ARG A 105 -16.98 -21.69 0.03
CA ARG A 105 -17.99 -22.37 -0.82
C ARG A 105 -17.36 -23.35 -1.81
N ARG A 106 -16.11 -23.14 -2.21
CA ARG A 106 -15.33 -24.08 -3.06
C ARG A 106 -14.59 -25.15 -2.26
N GLY A 107 -14.77 -25.21 -0.95
CA GLY A 107 -14.19 -26.24 -0.08
C GLY A 107 -12.83 -25.91 0.53
N LEU A 108 -12.29 -24.70 0.35
CA LEU A 108 -11.11 -24.25 1.11
C LEU A 108 -11.59 -23.66 2.44
N THR A 109 -11.43 -24.41 3.53
CA THR A 109 -11.84 -23.91 4.84
C THR A 109 -10.96 -22.74 5.27
N ARG A 110 -11.46 -21.95 6.22
CA ARG A 110 -10.69 -20.84 6.78
C ARG A 110 -9.45 -21.33 7.51
N GLU A 111 -9.55 -22.48 8.18
CA GLU A 111 -8.46 -23.13 8.89
C GLU A 111 -7.36 -23.55 7.91
N ASP A 112 -7.73 -24.16 6.78
CA ASP A 112 -6.80 -24.50 5.69
C ASP A 112 -6.12 -23.25 5.12
N LEU A 113 -6.91 -22.18 4.87
CA LEU A 113 -6.38 -20.92 4.37
C LEU A 113 -5.40 -20.27 5.36
N ASN A 114 -5.72 -20.26 6.65
CA ASN A 114 -4.84 -19.76 7.70
C ASN A 114 -3.55 -20.57 7.80
N GLU A 115 -3.63 -21.90 7.67
CA GLU A 115 -2.45 -22.77 7.65
C GLU A 115 -1.55 -22.47 6.45
N ARG A 116 -2.14 -22.30 5.25
CA ARG A 116 -1.41 -21.93 4.03
C ARG A 116 -0.72 -20.58 4.19
N LEU A 117 -1.40 -19.56 4.71
CA LEU A 117 -0.81 -18.25 5.00
C LEU A 117 0.32 -18.34 6.03
N ALA A 118 0.14 -19.13 7.09
CA ALA A 118 1.17 -19.28 8.11
C ALA A 118 2.44 -19.97 7.56
N ARG A 119 2.27 -20.95 6.68
CA ARG A 119 3.38 -21.75 6.10
C ARG A 119 4.04 -21.12 4.88
N HIS A 120 3.37 -20.20 4.18
CA HIS A 120 3.92 -19.60 2.98
C HIS A 120 5.23 -18.84 3.28
N ASP A 121 6.20 -18.97 2.36
CA ASP A 121 7.46 -18.23 2.43
C ASP A 121 7.30 -16.87 1.74
N TYR A 122 7.05 -15.82 2.51
CA TYR A 122 6.93 -14.46 1.96
C TYR A 122 8.28 -13.83 1.59
N GLY A 123 9.39 -14.49 1.94
CA GLY A 123 10.72 -13.91 1.87
C GLY A 123 10.97 -12.80 2.90
N ARG A 124 12.24 -12.46 3.04
CA ARG A 124 12.75 -11.55 4.09
C ARG A 124 12.04 -10.19 4.14
N THR A 125 11.71 -9.63 2.98
CA THR A 125 11.16 -8.27 2.84
C THR A 125 9.73 -8.15 3.39
N ASP A 126 9.03 -9.28 3.52
CA ASP A 126 7.63 -9.34 3.92
C ASP A 126 7.35 -10.22 5.15
N ASP A 127 8.32 -11.02 5.58
CA ASP A 127 8.22 -11.92 6.75
C ASP A 127 7.78 -11.22 8.05
N ALA A 128 8.25 -9.98 8.28
CA ALA A 128 7.86 -9.19 9.45
C ALA A 128 6.38 -8.77 9.46
N ASN A 129 5.69 -8.86 8.32
CA ASN A 129 4.30 -8.46 8.13
C ASN A 129 3.37 -9.66 7.97
N ARG A 130 3.80 -10.87 8.38
CA ARG A 130 2.98 -12.08 8.33
C ARG A 130 1.56 -11.81 8.85
N PRO A 131 0.53 -12.21 8.10
CA PRO A 131 -0.83 -11.91 8.46
C PRO A 131 -1.25 -12.67 9.71
N SER A 132 -2.10 -12.04 10.51
CA SER A 132 -2.75 -12.73 11.61
C SER A 132 -3.79 -13.70 11.07
N ALA A 133 -4.07 -14.76 11.84
CA ALA A 133 -5.12 -15.71 11.49
C ALA A 133 -6.45 -14.97 11.25
N LEU A 134 -7.06 -15.26 10.11
CA LEU A 134 -8.31 -14.71 9.67
C LEU A 134 -9.40 -15.16 10.65
N SER A 135 -10.03 -14.19 11.31
CA SER A 135 -11.00 -14.42 12.39
C SER A 135 -12.44 -14.63 11.86
N PRO A 136 -13.34 -15.26 12.64
CA PRO A 136 -14.75 -15.31 12.29
C PRO A 136 -15.36 -13.90 12.21
N PRO A 137 -16.42 -13.71 11.39
CA PRO A 137 -17.11 -12.42 11.24
C PRO A 137 -17.91 -11.98 12.50
N THR A 138 -17.66 -12.58 13.66
CA THR A 138 -18.29 -12.23 14.94
C THR A 138 -17.57 -11.04 15.60
N GLY A 139 -17.66 -9.88 14.94
CA GLY A 139 -17.85 -8.57 15.58
C GLY A 139 -16.82 -7.95 16.52
N SER A 140 -15.73 -8.59 16.95
CA SER A 140 -14.83 -7.96 17.95
C SER A 140 -13.32 -8.13 17.74
N THR A 141 -12.87 -8.97 16.82
CA THR A 141 -11.43 -9.19 16.67
C THR A 141 -10.78 -8.06 15.86
N ILE A 142 -9.76 -7.45 16.47
CA ILE A 142 -8.83 -6.51 15.84
C ILE A 142 -8.37 -7.15 14.53
N GLY A 143 -8.77 -6.55 13.40
CA GLY A 143 -8.40 -7.04 12.07
C GLY A 143 -6.89 -6.96 11.86
N ASN A 144 -6.44 -7.48 10.71
CA ASN A 144 -5.06 -7.30 10.28
C ASN A 144 -4.67 -5.82 10.36
N LYS A 145 -3.47 -5.56 10.89
CA LYS A 145 -2.84 -4.24 10.75
C LYS A 145 -2.67 -3.95 9.26
N ALA A 146 -2.68 -2.70 8.86
CA ALA A 146 -2.60 -2.34 7.44
C ALA A 146 -1.44 -2.99 6.66
N ASN A 147 -0.24 -3.12 7.23
CA ASN A 147 0.87 -3.85 6.58
C ASN A 147 0.57 -5.34 6.35
N GLN A 148 -0.15 -5.97 7.28
CA GLN A 148 -0.60 -7.35 7.14
C GLN A 148 -1.71 -7.44 6.07
N SER A 149 -2.64 -6.47 6.02
CA SER A 149 -3.62 -6.37 4.94
C SER A 149 -2.96 -6.18 3.58
N TRP A 150 -1.93 -5.36 3.49
CA TRP A 150 -1.19 -5.12 2.25
C TRP A 150 -0.47 -6.38 1.75
N LEU A 151 0.14 -7.15 2.67
CA LEU A 151 0.69 -8.46 2.35
C LEU A 151 -0.41 -9.43 1.87
N LEU A 152 -1.56 -9.47 2.54
CA LEU A 152 -2.68 -10.32 2.14
C LEU A 152 -3.22 -9.97 0.75
N ILE A 153 -3.37 -8.68 0.42
CA ILE A 153 -3.82 -8.27 -0.92
C ILE A 153 -2.94 -8.89 -2.01
N ARG A 154 -1.63 -8.95 -1.77
CA ARG A 154 -0.64 -9.48 -2.71
C ARG A 154 -0.60 -11.00 -2.77
N TYR A 155 -0.77 -11.67 -1.63
CA TYR A 155 -0.53 -13.11 -1.53
C TYR A 155 -1.78 -13.96 -1.39
N LEU A 156 -2.96 -13.39 -1.15
CA LEU A 156 -4.18 -14.17 -0.94
C LEU A 156 -4.54 -14.99 -2.18
N LEU A 157 -4.39 -14.41 -3.38
CA LEU A 157 -4.59 -15.14 -4.64
C LEU A 157 -3.51 -16.21 -4.85
N VAL A 158 -2.27 -15.95 -4.42
CA VAL A 158 -1.15 -16.89 -4.54
C VAL A 158 -1.39 -18.14 -3.69
N VAL A 159 -1.79 -17.98 -2.42
CA VAL A 159 -1.99 -19.12 -1.51
C VAL A 159 -3.26 -19.93 -1.78
N ALA A 160 -4.18 -19.37 -2.57
CA ALA A 160 -5.43 -19.99 -2.97
C ALA A 160 -5.49 -20.27 -4.49
N GLU A 161 -4.35 -20.22 -5.17
CA GLU A 161 -4.28 -20.31 -6.64
C GLU A 161 -4.91 -21.59 -7.20
N ASP A 162 -4.80 -22.72 -6.47
CA ASP A 162 -5.41 -24.01 -6.79
C ASP A 162 -6.94 -24.04 -6.68
N TYR A 163 -7.57 -23.00 -6.15
CA TYR A 163 -9.04 -22.83 -6.09
C TYR A 163 -9.57 -21.78 -7.08
N GLY A 164 -8.67 -21.13 -7.83
CA GLY A 164 -8.99 -20.09 -8.80
C GLY A 164 -8.80 -20.54 -10.24
N ASP A 165 -9.57 -19.95 -11.14
CA ASP A 165 -9.32 -20.02 -12.59
C ASP A 165 -9.35 -18.60 -13.16
N ALA A 166 -8.62 -18.37 -14.26
CA ALA A 166 -8.53 -17.06 -14.91
C ALA A 166 -9.90 -16.51 -15.37
N ASN A 167 -10.88 -17.38 -15.60
CA ASN A 167 -12.23 -17.04 -16.02
C ASN A 167 -13.25 -17.02 -14.88
N SER A 168 -12.84 -17.33 -13.64
CA SER A 168 -13.75 -17.39 -12.49
C SER A 168 -14.22 -15.96 -12.12
N PRO A 169 -15.51 -15.62 -12.30
CA PRO A 169 -16.00 -14.27 -12.01
C PRO A 169 -15.78 -13.87 -10.55
N GLU A 170 -15.79 -14.85 -9.64
CA GLU A 170 -15.61 -14.66 -8.20
C GLU A 170 -14.21 -14.15 -7.81
N TRP A 171 -13.23 -14.39 -8.67
CA TRP A 171 -11.84 -13.94 -8.49
C TRP A 171 -11.65 -12.49 -8.94
N ASN A 172 -12.49 -12.04 -9.88
CA ASN A 172 -12.21 -10.83 -10.64
C ASN A 172 -12.18 -9.55 -9.79
N PRO A 173 -13.12 -9.29 -8.85
CA PRO A 173 -13.04 -8.09 -8.03
C PRO A 173 -11.76 -8.02 -7.19
N PHE A 174 -11.37 -9.11 -6.54
CA PHE A 174 -10.15 -9.13 -5.73
C PHE A 174 -8.88 -9.04 -6.58
N ARG A 175 -8.89 -9.63 -7.78
CA ARG A 175 -7.80 -9.52 -8.76
C ARG A 175 -7.64 -8.08 -9.25
N LEU A 176 -8.73 -7.41 -9.61
CA LEU A 176 -8.70 -5.99 -10.00
C LEU A 176 -8.27 -5.12 -8.81
N PHE A 177 -8.74 -5.44 -7.59
CA PHE A 177 -8.33 -4.74 -6.38
C PHE A 177 -6.82 -4.85 -6.12
N SER A 178 -6.21 -6.02 -6.32
CA SER A 178 -4.77 -6.18 -6.12
C SER A 178 -3.93 -5.40 -7.14
N LEU A 179 -4.37 -5.37 -8.40
CA LEU A 179 -3.77 -4.53 -9.45
C LEU A 179 -3.95 -3.04 -9.15
N LEU A 180 -5.13 -2.65 -8.68
CA LEU A 180 -5.42 -1.28 -8.28
C LEU A 180 -4.49 -0.84 -7.13
N VAL A 181 -4.29 -1.68 -6.13
CA VAL A 181 -3.36 -1.41 -5.02
C VAL A 181 -1.91 -1.26 -5.51
N GLU A 182 -1.48 -2.07 -6.48
CA GLU A 182 -0.18 -1.90 -7.13
C GLU A 182 -0.09 -0.53 -7.83
N SER A 183 -1.09 -0.14 -8.60
CA SER A 183 -1.15 1.17 -9.26
C SER A 183 -1.10 2.32 -8.24
N LEU A 184 -1.95 2.28 -7.20
CA LEU A 184 -2.06 3.30 -6.15
C LEU A 184 -0.78 3.53 -5.34
N THR A 185 0.15 2.56 -5.35
CA THR A 185 1.40 2.62 -4.58
C THR A 185 2.59 3.12 -5.40
N LYS A 186 2.38 3.51 -6.67
CA LYS A 186 3.39 4.18 -7.48
C LYS A 186 3.85 5.49 -6.86
N THR A 187 5.12 5.82 -7.07
CA THR A 187 5.73 7.04 -6.55
C THR A 187 5.72 8.18 -7.55
N LYS A 188 5.28 7.94 -8.79
CA LYS A 188 5.10 8.91 -9.87
C LYS A 188 3.94 8.50 -10.77
N TYR A 189 3.34 9.49 -11.44
CA TYR A 189 2.32 9.29 -12.44
C TYR A 189 2.53 10.28 -13.59
N THR A 190 2.31 9.82 -14.81
CA THR A 190 1.97 10.66 -15.97
C THR A 190 0.46 10.86 -16.04
N ASP A 191 -0.02 11.89 -16.77
CA ASP A 191 -1.46 12.14 -16.90
C ASP A 191 -2.23 10.92 -17.43
N LEU A 192 -1.67 10.24 -18.44
CA LEU A 192 -2.24 9.01 -19.00
C LEU A 192 -2.33 7.88 -17.97
N GLU A 193 -1.40 7.79 -17.04
CA GLU A 193 -1.47 6.79 -15.97
C GLU A 193 -2.53 7.15 -14.92
N VAL A 194 -2.78 8.44 -14.69
CA VAL A 194 -3.90 8.87 -13.84
C VAL A 194 -5.24 8.56 -14.49
N ASP A 195 -5.37 8.78 -15.81
CA ASP A 195 -6.57 8.40 -16.57
C ASP A 195 -6.82 6.89 -16.49
N ARG A 196 -5.78 6.08 -16.69
CA ARG A 196 -5.86 4.61 -16.55
C ARG A 196 -6.19 4.17 -15.11
N LEU A 197 -5.70 4.90 -14.11
CA LEU A 197 -6.04 4.63 -12.72
C LEU A 197 -7.53 4.89 -12.46
N GLU A 198 -8.08 5.97 -13.01
CA GLU A 198 -9.51 6.29 -12.96
C GLU A 198 -10.33 5.16 -13.57
N GLU A 199 -10.00 4.73 -14.79
CA GLU A 199 -10.63 3.58 -15.45
C GLU A 199 -10.53 2.30 -14.61
N SER A 200 -9.37 2.02 -14.03
CA SER A 200 -9.14 0.83 -13.19
C SER A 200 -10.00 0.85 -11.92
N ILE A 201 -10.23 2.02 -11.32
CA ILE A 201 -11.11 2.17 -10.15
C ILE A 201 -12.56 1.94 -10.56
N GLU A 202 -13.01 2.51 -11.68
CA GLU A 202 -14.37 2.34 -12.20
C GLU A 202 -14.64 0.88 -12.59
N GLU A 203 -13.68 0.20 -13.22
CA GLU A 203 -13.77 -1.22 -13.57
C GLU A 203 -13.84 -2.09 -12.31
N TRP A 204 -12.96 -1.84 -11.33
CA TRP A 204 -12.93 -2.59 -10.08
C TRP A 204 -14.24 -2.46 -9.30
N ILE A 205 -14.71 -1.23 -9.06
CA ILE A 205 -15.93 -1.01 -8.26
C ILE A 205 -17.16 -1.58 -8.97
N SER A 206 -17.21 -1.47 -10.31
CA SER A 206 -18.28 -2.07 -11.11
C SER A 206 -18.26 -3.60 -10.99
N SER A 207 -17.08 -4.22 -11.15
CA SER A 207 -16.94 -5.68 -10.98
C SER A 207 -17.34 -6.13 -9.57
N TYR A 208 -17.00 -5.37 -8.54
CA TYR A 208 -17.38 -5.66 -7.16
C TYR A 208 -18.91 -5.59 -6.98
N VAL A 209 -19.56 -4.54 -7.47
CA VAL A 209 -21.02 -4.38 -7.38
C VAL A 209 -21.75 -5.43 -8.21
N THR A 210 -21.28 -5.76 -9.41
CA THR A 210 -21.88 -6.80 -10.25
C THR A 210 -21.88 -8.15 -9.55
N LEU A 211 -20.78 -8.53 -8.88
CA LEU A 211 -20.66 -9.84 -8.26
C LEU A 211 -21.37 -9.92 -6.90
N TYR A 212 -21.18 -8.92 -6.04
CA TYR A 212 -21.67 -8.94 -4.66
C TYR A 212 -23.01 -8.25 -4.47
N GLY A 213 -23.51 -7.59 -5.51
CA GLY A 213 -24.67 -6.73 -5.45
C GLY A 213 -24.44 -5.48 -4.59
N VAL A 214 -25.43 -4.61 -4.59
CA VAL A 214 -25.64 -3.66 -3.51
C VAL A 214 -26.48 -4.37 -2.46
N GLU A 215 -25.87 -5.26 -1.67
CA GLU A 215 -26.58 -5.83 -0.52
C GLU A 215 -26.94 -4.70 0.44
N GLU A 216 -28.20 -4.29 0.42
CA GLU A 216 -28.79 -3.37 1.38
C GLU A 216 -29.44 -4.18 2.48
N MET A 217 -28.89 -4.08 3.68
CA MET A 217 -29.52 -4.67 4.84
C MET A 217 -29.74 -3.59 5.89
N ILE A 218 -30.97 -3.53 6.41
CA ILE A 218 -31.22 -2.96 7.72
C ILE A 218 -30.58 -3.95 8.70
N SER A 219 -29.43 -3.58 9.26
CA SER A 219 -28.81 -4.36 10.33
C SER A 219 -29.80 -4.53 11.49
N GLY A 220 -29.68 -5.57 12.32
CA GLY A 220 -30.58 -5.81 13.46
C GLY A 220 -30.69 -4.67 14.48
N ASN A 221 -29.91 -3.59 14.31
CA ASN A 221 -30.00 -2.33 15.04
C ASN A 221 -30.70 -1.19 14.27
N GLY A 222 -31.38 -1.47 13.15
CA GLY A 222 -32.09 -0.47 12.34
C GLY A 222 -31.22 0.34 11.38
N ARG A 223 -29.92 0.04 11.23
CA ARG A 223 -29.00 0.85 10.39
C ARG A 223 -28.87 0.34 8.97
N PHE A 224 -28.88 1.26 8.00
CA PHE A 224 -28.56 1.00 6.60
C PHE A 224 -27.10 0.56 6.46
N LYS A 225 -26.89 -0.64 5.91
CA LYS A 225 -25.58 -1.19 5.63
C LYS A 225 -25.50 -1.59 4.16
N SER A 226 -24.73 -0.84 3.39
CA SER A 226 -24.42 -1.15 1.99
C SER A 226 -23.15 -2.01 1.85
N SER A 227 -23.10 -2.80 0.78
CA SER A 227 -21.89 -3.51 0.33
C SER A 227 -20.78 -2.52 -0.03
N ILE A 228 -21.12 -1.34 -0.56
CA ILE A 228 -20.22 -0.21 -0.81
C ILE A 228 -20.11 0.62 0.47
N THR A 229 -18.88 0.88 0.91
CA THR A 229 -18.62 1.77 2.05
C THR A 229 -18.24 3.15 1.57
N PRO A 230 -18.29 4.18 2.45
CA PRO A 230 -17.76 5.50 2.12
C PRO A 230 -16.30 5.43 1.64
N LYS A 231 -15.51 4.50 2.19
CA LYS A 231 -14.12 4.29 1.75
C LYS A 231 -14.00 3.78 0.32
N HIS A 232 -14.95 2.99 -0.20
CA HIS A 232 -14.97 2.63 -1.63
C HIS A 232 -15.22 3.88 -2.47
N HIS A 233 -16.21 4.68 -2.08
CA HIS A 233 -16.52 5.95 -2.74
C HIS A 233 -15.32 6.91 -2.75
N TYR A 234 -14.55 6.95 -1.66
CA TYR A 234 -13.35 7.80 -1.57
C TYR A 234 -12.32 7.48 -2.66
N LEU A 235 -12.22 6.23 -3.12
CA LEU A 235 -11.29 5.88 -4.20
C LEU A 235 -11.61 6.59 -5.50
N LEU A 236 -12.87 6.90 -5.81
CA LEU A 236 -13.26 7.65 -7.01
C LEU A 236 -12.66 9.08 -7.05
N HIS A 237 -12.25 9.62 -5.89
CA HIS A 237 -11.59 10.93 -5.79
C HIS A 237 -10.07 10.86 -5.94
N TYR A 238 -9.46 9.66 -5.92
CA TYR A 238 -8.01 9.51 -5.95
C TYR A 238 -7.38 10.10 -7.22
N PRO A 239 -7.91 9.86 -8.43
CA PRO A 239 -7.35 10.47 -9.64
C PRO A 239 -7.32 11.99 -9.58
N HIS A 240 -8.43 12.62 -9.14
CA HIS A 240 -8.50 14.06 -8.95
C HIS A 240 -7.44 14.58 -7.96
N HIS A 241 -7.30 13.92 -6.80
CA HIS A 241 -6.29 14.33 -5.82
C HIS A 241 -4.86 14.08 -6.31
N ILE A 242 -4.58 13.00 -7.04
CA ILE A 242 -3.25 12.74 -7.60
C ILE A 242 -2.85 13.85 -8.57
N ARG A 243 -3.80 14.36 -9.39
CA ARG A 243 -3.54 15.53 -10.26
C ARG A 243 -3.22 16.80 -9.46
N MET A 244 -3.84 16.99 -8.30
CA MET A 244 -3.65 18.19 -7.48
C MET A 244 -2.38 18.18 -6.62
N VAL A 245 -2.10 17.06 -5.94
CA VAL A 245 -1.04 16.99 -4.91
C VAL A 245 0.05 15.97 -5.23
N GLY A 246 -0.07 15.27 -6.36
CA GLY A 246 0.83 14.20 -6.75
C GLY A 246 0.51 12.85 -6.08
N PRO A 247 1.43 11.88 -6.19
CA PRO A 247 1.24 10.52 -5.66
C PRO A 247 0.87 10.50 -4.18
N LEU A 248 -0.28 9.92 -3.86
CA LEU A 248 -0.82 9.90 -2.49
C LEU A 248 0.01 9.05 -1.52
N ILE A 249 0.87 8.15 -2.02
CA ILE A 249 1.79 7.36 -1.19
C ILE A 249 2.78 8.25 -0.42
N HIS A 250 3.13 9.42 -0.96
CA HIS A 250 4.00 10.40 -0.30
C HIS A 250 3.31 11.15 0.84
N LEU A 251 1.97 11.13 0.88
CA LEU A 251 1.16 11.72 1.95
C LEU A 251 0.79 10.70 3.04
N SER A 252 1.39 9.50 2.98
CA SER A 252 1.18 8.44 3.93
C SER A 252 1.56 8.85 5.36
N THR A 253 0.69 8.51 6.31
CA THR A 253 0.90 8.76 7.73
C THR A 253 1.60 7.62 8.47
N PHE A 254 2.05 6.57 7.77
CA PHE A 254 2.72 5.40 8.36
C PHE A 254 3.84 5.76 9.34
N THR A 255 4.70 6.72 8.95
CA THR A 255 5.82 7.13 9.80
C THR A 255 5.34 7.85 11.05
N TYR A 256 4.31 8.69 10.96
CA TYR A 256 3.71 9.35 12.12
C TYR A 256 3.03 8.35 13.06
N GLU A 257 2.27 7.39 12.52
CA GLU A 257 1.65 6.32 13.31
C GLU A 257 2.70 5.46 14.04
N SER A 258 3.82 5.16 13.37
CA SER A 258 4.93 4.42 13.98
C SER A 258 5.53 5.14 15.18
N MET A 259 5.52 6.48 15.19
CA MET A 259 6.03 7.26 16.32
C MET A 259 5.20 7.07 17.58
N HIS A 260 3.91 6.74 17.47
CA HIS A 260 3.09 6.44 18.64
C HIS A 260 3.60 5.26 19.46
N LEU A 261 4.37 4.34 18.87
CA LEU A 261 5.03 3.25 19.60
C LEU A 261 5.99 3.79 20.67
N THR A 262 6.75 4.85 20.36
CA THR A 262 7.66 5.50 21.32
C THR A 262 6.88 6.08 22.50
N GLY A 263 5.78 6.79 22.24
CA GLY A 263 4.94 7.35 23.30
C GLY A 263 4.28 6.29 24.17
N LYS A 264 3.73 5.23 23.55
CA LYS A 264 3.15 4.07 24.26
C LYS A 264 4.18 3.37 25.13
N ALA A 265 5.35 3.07 24.58
CA ALA A 265 6.44 2.46 25.36
C ALA A 265 6.81 3.32 26.58
N LYS A 266 6.92 4.64 26.40
CA LYS A 266 7.20 5.55 27.50
C LYS A 266 6.08 5.57 28.54
N SER A 267 4.81 5.57 28.13
CA SER A 267 3.68 5.58 29.06
C SER A 267 3.61 4.30 29.91
N TYR A 268 3.97 3.14 29.36
CA TYR A 268 3.98 1.89 30.12
C TYR A 268 5.10 1.83 31.16
N ILE A 269 6.26 2.41 30.87
CA ILE A 269 7.43 2.36 31.77
C ILE A 269 7.36 3.47 32.83
N THR A 270 6.71 4.59 32.53
CA THR A 270 6.63 5.73 33.45
C THR A 270 5.67 5.42 34.59
N LYS A 271 6.19 5.35 35.82
CA LYS A 271 5.40 5.11 37.04
C LYS A 271 4.82 6.39 37.67
N CYS A 272 5.12 7.56 37.09
CA CYS A 272 4.59 8.85 37.49
C CYS A 272 3.60 9.35 36.43
N PHE A 273 2.31 9.41 36.78
CA PHE A 273 1.25 9.83 35.85
C PHE A 273 0.93 11.32 35.94
N ILE A 274 1.67 12.09 36.76
CA ILE A 274 1.54 13.54 36.82
C ILE A 274 1.96 14.11 35.47
N ASN A 275 1.01 14.70 34.77
CA ASN A 275 1.19 15.29 33.44
C ASN A 275 1.89 14.33 32.45
N LEU A 276 1.34 13.12 32.32
CA LEU A 276 1.79 12.13 31.33
C LEU A 276 1.90 12.70 29.90
N PRO A 277 0.95 13.55 29.40
CA PRO A 277 1.09 14.17 28.08
C PRO A 277 2.36 15.00 27.91
N LEU A 278 2.75 15.79 28.91
CA LEU A 278 4.02 16.54 28.88
C LEU A 278 5.23 15.61 28.82
N THR A 279 5.21 14.51 29.60
CA THR A 279 6.30 13.52 29.58
C THR A 279 6.45 12.87 28.21
N ILE A 280 5.34 12.49 27.58
CA ILE A 280 5.33 11.91 26.23
C ILE A 280 5.83 12.94 25.21
N SER A 281 5.35 14.18 25.29
CA SER A 281 5.75 15.27 24.38
C SER A 281 7.26 15.56 24.46
N ASN A 282 7.81 15.67 25.66
CA ASN A 282 9.25 15.84 25.86
C ASN A 282 10.05 14.66 25.30
N THR A 283 9.52 13.44 25.44
CA THR A 283 10.16 12.24 24.87
C THR A 283 10.20 12.32 23.34
N TYR A 284 9.11 12.74 22.70
CA TYR A 284 9.11 12.97 21.25
C TYR A 284 10.09 14.05 20.83
N ALA A 285 10.14 15.18 21.53
CA ALA A 285 11.06 16.26 21.22
C ALA A 285 12.53 15.79 21.25
N LEU A 286 12.90 15.00 22.26
CA LEU A 286 14.26 14.43 22.37
C LEU A 286 14.56 13.43 21.25
N VAL A 287 13.62 12.54 20.91
CA VAL A 287 13.81 11.57 19.82
C VAL A 287 13.94 12.29 18.47
N CYS A 288 13.16 13.33 18.23
CA CYS A 288 13.27 14.14 17.02
C CYS A 288 14.60 14.90 16.95
N ALA A 289 15.06 15.48 18.07
CA ALA A 289 16.36 16.15 18.14
C ALA A 289 17.51 15.17 17.88
N GLU A 290 17.46 13.98 18.47
CA GLU A 290 18.45 12.92 18.26
C GLU A 290 18.49 12.49 16.79
N ARG A 291 17.34 12.20 16.18
CA ARG A 291 17.27 11.82 14.75
C ARG A 291 17.79 12.92 13.83
N ARG A 292 17.48 14.18 14.13
CA ARG A 292 17.95 15.35 13.37
C ARG A 292 19.45 15.59 13.51
N SER A 293 20.04 15.18 14.64
CA SER A 293 21.49 15.29 14.87
C SER A 293 22.31 14.27 14.09
N ARG A 294 21.70 13.18 13.62
CA ARG A 294 22.39 12.16 12.82
C ARG A 294 22.62 12.70 11.40
N PRO A 295 23.84 12.58 10.84
CA PRO A 295 24.07 12.92 9.45
C PRO A 295 23.22 12.00 8.56
N TYR A 296 22.51 12.60 7.59
CA TYR A 296 21.85 11.81 6.56
C TYR A 296 22.92 11.22 5.64
N LEU A 297 23.12 9.91 5.75
CA LEU A 297 23.97 9.16 4.84
C LEU A 297 23.07 8.51 3.79
N GLU A 298 23.26 8.90 2.53
CA GLU A 298 22.49 8.32 1.43
C GLU A 298 22.77 6.83 1.28
N VAL A 299 24.02 6.41 1.52
CA VAL A 299 24.46 5.02 1.46
C VAL A 299 25.18 4.66 2.76
N THR A 300 24.76 3.58 3.42
CA THR A 300 25.43 3.04 4.61
C THR A 300 25.65 1.54 4.44
N PRO A 301 26.87 1.07 4.10
CA PRO A 301 27.15 -0.36 4.03
C PRO A 301 27.20 -0.99 5.42
N SER A 302 26.89 -2.28 5.51
CA SER A 302 27.15 -3.08 6.71
C SER A 302 28.66 -3.19 6.98
N LYS A 303 29.05 -3.95 8.01
CA LYS A 303 30.45 -4.28 8.30
C LYS A 303 31.22 -4.59 6.99
N PRO A 304 32.34 -3.89 6.70
CA PRO A 304 33.13 -4.11 5.51
C PRO A 304 33.64 -5.54 5.42
N ASP A 305 33.70 -6.03 4.19
CA ASP A 305 34.23 -7.33 3.81
C ASP A 305 35.00 -7.17 2.47
N THR A 306 35.56 -8.26 1.98
CA THR A 306 36.21 -8.29 0.65
C THR A 306 35.82 -9.55 -0.11
N VAL A 307 35.71 -9.43 -1.43
CA VAL A 307 35.49 -10.57 -2.31
C VAL A 307 36.60 -10.65 -3.36
N SER A 308 37.17 -11.85 -3.52
CA SER A 308 38.15 -12.13 -4.57
C SER A 308 37.42 -12.48 -5.87
N THR A 309 37.75 -11.77 -6.95
CA THR A 309 37.09 -11.95 -8.25
C THR A 309 37.40 -13.29 -8.89
N SER A 310 38.60 -13.83 -8.67
CA SER A 310 38.96 -15.17 -9.16
C SER A 310 38.24 -16.30 -8.43
N SER A 311 37.83 -16.06 -7.18
CA SER A 311 37.13 -17.06 -6.35
C SER A 311 35.61 -17.10 -6.59
N SER A 312 35.05 -16.05 -7.20
CA SER A 312 33.61 -15.93 -7.45
C SER A 312 33.32 -16.21 -8.93
N PRO A 313 32.68 -17.35 -9.27
CA PRO A 313 32.30 -17.66 -10.64
C PRO A 313 31.46 -16.53 -11.27
N LEU A 314 30.56 -15.96 -10.47
CA LEU A 314 29.71 -14.84 -10.87
C LEU A 314 30.52 -13.61 -11.26
N LEU A 315 31.49 -13.18 -10.44
CA LEU A 315 32.30 -12.00 -10.75
C LEU A 315 33.22 -12.25 -11.95
N SER A 316 33.78 -13.46 -12.06
CA SER A 316 34.66 -13.83 -13.18
C SER A 316 33.95 -13.91 -14.54
N SER A 317 32.63 -14.11 -14.54
CA SER A 317 31.81 -14.22 -15.75
C SER A 317 31.26 -12.88 -16.25
N LEU A 318 31.44 -11.80 -15.50
CA LEU A 318 31.08 -10.46 -15.95
C LEU A 318 31.96 -10.04 -17.13
N SER A 319 31.36 -9.44 -18.16
CA SER A 319 32.06 -9.02 -19.39
C SER A 319 32.94 -7.76 -19.22
N MET A 320 33.40 -7.46 -18.00
CA MET A 320 34.20 -6.28 -17.68
C MET A 320 35.43 -6.64 -16.86
N ALA A 321 36.49 -5.85 -17.01
CA ALA A 321 37.70 -5.99 -16.20
C ALA A 321 37.42 -5.55 -14.76
N LEU A 322 37.63 -6.46 -13.80
CA LEU A 322 37.47 -6.20 -12.38
C LEU A 322 38.82 -6.28 -11.64
N PRO A 323 39.03 -5.47 -10.60
CA PRO A 323 40.14 -5.65 -9.66
C PRO A 323 40.17 -7.08 -9.07
N PRO A 324 41.36 -7.60 -8.67
CA PRO A 324 41.47 -8.94 -8.08
C PRO A 324 40.71 -9.07 -6.75
N ILE A 325 40.63 -7.98 -5.98
CA ILE A 325 39.92 -7.90 -4.70
C ILE A 325 39.03 -6.68 -4.73
N LEU A 326 37.76 -6.86 -4.41
CA LEU A 326 36.77 -5.79 -4.31
C LEU A 326 36.31 -5.63 -2.87
N PRO A 327 36.17 -4.39 -2.35
CA PRO A 327 35.44 -4.16 -1.11
C PRO A 327 33.99 -4.62 -1.27
N SER A 328 33.46 -5.30 -0.27
CA SER A 328 32.11 -5.86 -0.28
C SER A 328 31.43 -5.70 1.08
N CYS A 329 30.14 -6.02 1.13
CA CYS A 329 29.37 -6.08 2.37
C CYS A 329 28.21 -7.08 2.24
N LYS A 330 27.57 -7.44 3.37
CA LYS A 330 26.41 -8.36 3.38
C LYS A 330 25.07 -7.66 3.20
N SER A 331 25.01 -6.39 3.56
CA SER A 331 23.84 -5.54 3.35
C SER A 331 24.26 -4.10 3.17
N ILE A 332 23.38 -3.31 2.56
CA ILE A 332 23.59 -1.88 2.34
C ILE A 332 22.26 -1.15 2.52
N ASP A 333 22.28 -0.07 3.30
CA ASP A 333 21.16 0.84 3.41
C ASP A 333 21.33 1.95 2.37
N TYR A 334 20.35 2.09 1.48
CA TYR A 334 20.34 3.13 0.46
C TYR A 334 19.04 3.92 0.56
N ARG A 335 19.15 5.22 0.80
CA ARG A 335 18.03 6.16 0.99
C ARG A 335 16.99 5.68 2.01
N GLY A 336 17.45 5.02 3.07
CA GLY A 336 16.61 4.46 4.13
C GLY A 336 16.04 3.06 3.86
N THR A 337 16.36 2.44 2.71
CA THR A 337 15.96 1.07 2.38
C THR A 337 17.14 0.11 2.49
N THR A 338 16.99 -0.97 3.25
CA THR A 338 18.01 -2.02 3.41
C THR A 338 17.91 -3.10 2.34
N PHE A 339 18.96 -3.23 1.53
CA PHE A 339 19.18 -4.33 0.58
C PHE A 339 20.16 -5.36 1.18
N ARG A 340 19.90 -6.64 0.94
CA ARG A 340 20.72 -7.76 1.42
C ARG A 340 20.97 -8.78 0.32
N ILE A 341 22.01 -9.59 0.51
CA ILE A 341 22.24 -10.78 -0.30
C ILE A 341 20.98 -11.67 -0.25
N ARG A 342 20.59 -12.23 -1.42
CA ARG A 342 19.35 -12.97 -1.75
C ARG A 342 18.09 -12.14 -1.95
N ASP A 343 18.13 -10.82 -1.77
CA ASP A 343 17.02 -9.99 -2.24
C ASP A 343 16.99 -9.96 -3.78
N LEU A 344 15.85 -9.56 -4.33
CA LEU A 344 15.67 -9.27 -5.75
C LEU A 344 15.59 -7.76 -5.98
N ILE A 345 16.06 -7.32 -7.13
CA ILE A 345 15.89 -5.94 -7.62
C ILE A 345 15.25 -5.93 -9.00
N VAL A 346 14.56 -4.84 -9.32
CA VAL A 346 14.12 -4.53 -10.69
C VAL A 346 15.26 -3.84 -11.42
N ARG A 347 15.85 -4.54 -12.40
CA ARG A 347 16.99 -4.05 -13.19
C ARG A 347 16.54 -3.08 -14.28
N SER A 348 15.45 -3.41 -14.96
CA SER A 348 14.96 -2.68 -16.12
C SER A 348 13.55 -3.13 -16.48
N MET A 349 12.93 -2.44 -17.43
CA MET A 349 11.62 -2.78 -18.00
C MET A 349 11.77 -3.22 -19.46
N SER A 350 11.04 -4.27 -19.86
CA SER A 350 10.82 -4.65 -21.26
C SER A 350 9.34 -4.42 -21.59
N GLY A 351 9.02 -3.26 -22.14
CA GLY A 351 7.63 -2.79 -22.22
C GLY A 351 7.04 -2.64 -20.82
N SER A 352 5.92 -3.33 -20.55
CA SER A 352 5.26 -3.38 -19.23
C SER A 352 5.76 -4.51 -18.32
N ILE A 353 6.76 -5.29 -18.75
CA ILE A 353 7.25 -6.45 -18.00
C ILE A 353 8.56 -6.10 -17.28
N PRO A 354 8.62 -6.22 -15.94
CA PRO A 354 9.84 -6.04 -15.19
C PRO A 354 10.85 -7.17 -15.42
N LEU A 355 12.12 -6.79 -15.55
CA LEU A 355 13.26 -7.69 -15.56
C LEU A 355 13.94 -7.65 -14.19
N PHE A 356 14.06 -8.82 -13.57
CA PHE A 356 14.59 -8.95 -12.22
C PHE A 356 16.02 -9.51 -12.23
N SER A 357 16.77 -9.22 -11.17
CA SER A 357 18.02 -9.92 -10.87
C SER A 357 18.13 -10.21 -9.37
N THR A 358 18.81 -11.31 -9.01
CA THR A 358 19.19 -11.55 -7.62
C THR A 358 20.31 -10.62 -7.18
N ILE A 359 20.47 -10.47 -5.85
CA ILE A 359 21.67 -9.92 -5.24
C ILE A 359 22.46 -11.10 -4.65
N GLU A 360 23.49 -11.58 -5.33
CA GLU A 360 24.40 -12.60 -4.79
C GLU A 360 25.63 -11.97 -4.12
N SER A 361 26.01 -10.76 -4.56
CA SER A 361 27.12 -10.00 -4.00
C SER A 361 26.84 -8.50 -4.04
N ILE A 362 27.37 -7.78 -3.06
CA ILE A 362 27.32 -6.31 -2.97
C ILE A 362 28.76 -5.83 -2.94
N VAL A 363 29.18 -5.11 -3.98
CA VAL A 363 30.58 -4.72 -4.18
C VAL A 363 30.72 -3.24 -4.44
N HIS A 364 31.84 -2.65 -4.02
CA HIS A 364 32.19 -1.27 -4.30
C HIS A 364 33.17 -1.21 -5.46
N LEU A 365 32.77 -0.55 -6.55
CA LEU A 365 33.53 -0.44 -7.80
C LEU A 365 33.36 0.98 -8.34
N ASN A 366 34.44 1.61 -8.81
CA ASN A 366 34.42 2.95 -9.44
C ASN A 366 33.68 4.01 -8.59
N ASN A 367 33.97 4.09 -7.29
CA ASN A 367 33.32 4.99 -6.33
C ASN A 367 31.80 4.84 -6.20
N SER A 368 31.24 3.68 -6.57
CA SER A 368 29.82 3.37 -6.38
C SER A 368 29.61 1.93 -5.93
N TRP A 369 28.56 1.72 -5.16
CA TRP A 369 28.09 0.38 -4.81
C TRP A 369 27.28 -0.23 -5.95
N HIS A 370 27.47 -1.54 -6.15
CA HIS A 370 26.84 -2.31 -7.19
C HIS A 370 26.26 -3.59 -6.59
N PHE A 371 25.09 -3.97 -7.10
CA PHE A 371 24.51 -5.29 -6.88
C PHE A 371 24.93 -6.21 -8.02
N VAL A 372 25.46 -7.38 -7.67
CA VAL A 372 25.85 -8.41 -8.63
C VAL A 372 25.05 -9.67 -8.34
N GLY A 373 24.44 -10.25 -9.37
CA GLY A 373 23.70 -11.50 -9.26
C GLY A 373 23.31 -12.06 -10.61
N TYR A 374 22.29 -12.90 -10.64
CA TYR A 374 21.82 -13.54 -11.86
C TYR A 374 20.53 -12.94 -12.35
N GLU A 375 20.37 -12.82 -13.66
CA GLU A 375 19.10 -12.41 -14.26
C GLU A 375 18.02 -13.46 -14.05
N LEU A 376 16.79 -13.00 -13.88
CA LEU A 376 15.61 -13.84 -13.94
C LEU A 376 14.84 -13.58 -15.23
N LEU A 377 14.51 -14.66 -15.94
CA LEU A 377 13.63 -14.60 -17.10
C LEU A 377 12.18 -14.54 -16.62
N THR A 378 11.52 -13.40 -16.83
CA THR A 378 10.08 -13.26 -16.61
C THR A 378 9.33 -13.94 -17.75
N SER A 379 8.66 -15.06 -17.45
CA SER A 379 7.92 -15.85 -18.45
C SER A 379 6.55 -15.25 -18.75
N ALA A 380 5.81 -14.86 -17.72
CA ALA A 380 4.49 -14.24 -17.84
C ALA A 380 4.08 -13.59 -16.51
N ARG A 381 3.07 -12.72 -16.54
CA ARG A 381 2.30 -12.33 -15.36
C ARG A 381 1.08 -13.25 -15.26
N SER A 382 0.87 -13.90 -14.12
CA SER A 382 -0.26 -14.82 -13.92
C SER A 382 -1.59 -14.06 -13.99
N ASN A 383 -2.52 -14.51 -14.83
CA ASN A 383 -3.87 -13.95 -14.87
C ASN A 383 -4.68 -14.31 -13.61
N ILE A 384 -4.25 -15.29 -12.83
CA ILE A 384 -4.94 -15.73 -11.60
C ILE A 384 -4.41 -14.96 -10.40
N THR A 385 -3.09 -14.93 -10.23
CA THR A 385 -2.45 -14.42 -9.00
C THR A 385 -1.85 -13.02 -9.15
N GLN A 386 -1.70 -12.53 -10.38
CA GLN A 386 -1.00 -11.28 -10.74
C GLN A 386 0.50 -11.27 -10.39
N ALA A 387 1.04 -12.38 -9.90
CA ALA A 387 2.46 -12.59 -9.67
C ALA A 387 3.19 -12.82 -11.00
N PHE A 388 4.47 -12.44 -11.04
CA PHE A 388 5.34 -12.70 -12.18
C PHE A 388 5.97 -14.08 -12.05
N LEU A 389 5.72 -14.96 -13.01
CA LEU A 389 6.38 -16.26 -13.13
C LEU A 389 7.79 -16.04 -13.67
N VAL A 390 8.78 -16.49 -12.92
CA VAL A 390 10.19 -16.25 -13.22
C VAL A 390 11.01 -17.53 -13.23
N LYS A 391 12.07 -17.55 -14.03
CA LYS A 391 13.07 -18.63 -14.03
C LYS A 391 14.46 -18.04 -13.84
N MET A 392 15.23 -18.61 -12.93
CA MET A 392 16.61 -18.21 -12.72
C MET A 392 17.45 -18.57 -13.94
N THR A 393 18.26 -17.62 -14.41
CA THR A 393 19.21 -17.84 -15.51
C THR A 393 20.63 -17.93 -14.97
N ASN A 394 21.58 -18.33 -15.81
CA ASN A 394 23.01 -18.23 -15.49
C ASN A 394 23.64 -16.95 -16.05
N THR A 395 22.83 -16.00 -16.54
CA THR A 395 23.32 -14.75 -17.09
C THR A 395 23.69 -13.81 -15.93
N PRO A 396 24.96 -13.41 -15.80
CA PRO A 396 25.36 -12.49 -14.74
C PRO A 396 24.86 -11.08 -15.04
N ALA A 397 24.42 -10.37 -14.00
CA ALA A 397 24.01 -8.98 -14.05
C ALA A 397 24.75 -8.16 -13.00
N ILE A 398 25.07 -6.93 -13.36
CA ILE A 398 25.63 -5.92 -12.47
C ILE A 398 24.80 -4.64 -12.59
N THR A 399 24.27 -4.16 -11.46
CA THR A 399 23.40 -2.99 -11.41
C THR A 399 23.95 -1.98 -10.41
N PRO A 400 24.31 -0.75 -10.83
CA PRO A 400 24.67 0.32 -9.90
C PRO A 400 23.51 0.63 -8.96
N ILE A 401 23.79 0.84 -7.66
CA ILE A 401 22.76 1.13 -6.65
C ILE A 401 21.96 2.41 -6.97
N THR A 402 22.56 3.33 -7.72
CA THR A 402 21.95 4.59 -8.15
C THR A 402 21.00 4.44 -9.34
N SER A 403 21.02 3.30 -10.02
CA SER A 403 20.25 3.02 -11.26
C SER A 403 19.10 2.03 -11.04
N LEU A 404 18.60 1.91 -9.81
CA LEU A 404 17.47 1.04 -9.49
C LEU A 404 16.17 1.60 -10.07
N TYR A 405 15.39 0.74 -10.73
CA TYR A 405 14.04 1.09 -11.22
C TYR A 405 12.99 1.07 -10.10
N SER A 406 13.17 0.20 -9.09
CA SER A 406 12.33 0.17 -7.90
C SER A 406 13.18 0.44 -6.66
N PRO A 407 12.74 1.34 -5.77
CA PRO A 407 13.51 1.69 -4.57
C PRO A 407 13.42 0.62 -3.46
N PHE A 408 12.65 -0.45 -3.66
CA PHE A 408 12.41 -1.48 -2.65
C PHE A 408 12.93 -2.85 -3.11
N PRO A 409 13.62 -3.59 -2.23
CA PRO A 409 13.97 -4.97 -2.50
C PRO A 409 12.70 -5.84 -2.55
N LEU A 410 12.75 -6.85 -3.39
CA LEU A 410 11.72 -7.87 -3.53
C LEU A 410 12.27 -9.22 -3.06
N ALA A 411 11.40 -10.23 -2.97
CA ALA A 411 11.79 -11.59 -2.64
C ALA A 411 11.40 -12.56 -3.77
N LEU A 412 12.25 -13.56 -3.97
CA LEU A 412 11.91 -14.74 -4.76
C LEU A 412 11.13 -15.70 -3.85
N THR A 413 9.93 -16.08 -4.27
CA THR A 413 9.08 -17.02 -3.53
C THR A 413 8.53 -18.09 -4.48
N LYS A 414 7.72 -19.00 -3.96
CA LYS A 414 7.04 -20.06 -4.71
C LYS A 414 5.54 -19.96 -4.58
N ASN A 415 4.82 -20.24 -5.66
CA ASN A 415 3.38 -20.42 -5.60
C ASN A 415 3.01 -21.82 -5.06
N VAL A 416 1.71 -22.14 -4.96
CA VAL A 416 1.23 -23.42 -4.42
C VAL A 416 1.65 -24.63 -5.26
N ILE A 417 1.93 -24.43 -6.54
CA ILE A 417 2.34 -25.46 -7.50
C ILE A 417 3.87 -25.66 -7.52
N GLY A 418 4.62 -24.78 -6.84
CA GLY A 418 6.07 -24.84 -6.72
C GLY A 418 6.87 -24.00 -7.73
N ASP A 419 6.19 -23.26 -8.61
CA ASP A 419 6.83 -22.34 -9.56
C ASP A 419 7.41 -21.14 -8.83
N SER A 420 8.56 -20.66 -9.34
CA SER A 420 9.20 -19.46 -8.81
C SER A 420 8.46 -18.22 -9.26
N ILE A 421 8.10 -17.37 -8.31
CA ILE A 421 7.34 -16.15 -8.56
C ILE A 421 7.96 -14.93 -7.87
N VAL A 422 7.66 -13.76 -8.43
CA VAL A 422 7.92 -12.45 -7.83
C VAL A 422 6.61 -11.71 -7.71
N VAL A 423 6.32 -11.21 -6.51
CA VAL A 423 5.13 -10.40 -6.24
C VAL A 423 5.57 -8.98 -5.93
N LEU A 424 5.13 -8.02 -6.74
CA LEU A 424 5.49 -6.62 -6.53
C LEU A 424 4.86 -6.09 -5.26
N LYS A 425 5.65 -5.37 -4.46
CA LYS A 425 5.15 -4.68 -3.26
C LYS A 425 4.56 -3.30 -3.58
N HIS A 426 5.13 -2.65 -4.58
CA HIS A 426 4.76 -1.33 -5.06
C HIS A 426 4.69 -1.35 -6.58
N GLY A 427 3.84 -0.52 -7.17
CA GLY A 427 3.88 -0.25 -8.60
C GLY A 427 5.25 0.28 -9.02
N ILE A 428 5.73 -0.16 -10.19
CA ILE A 428 6.99 0.32 -10.78
C ILE A 428 6.67 1.59 -11.56
N ASP A 429 7.47 2.63 -11.33
CA ASP A 429 7.36 3.95 -11.98
C ASP A 429 7.60 3.88 -13.50
#